data_AF-A0A0H4A9A3-F1
#
_entry.id   AF-A0A0H4A9A3-F1
#
_cell.length_a   1.000
_cell.length_b   1.000
_cell.length_c   1.000
_cell.angle_alpha   90.00
_cell.angle_beta   90.00
_cell.angle_gamma   90.00
#
_symmetry.space_group_name_H-M   'P 1'
#
loop_
_entity.id
_entity.type
_entity.pdbx_description
1 polymer ?
#
loop_
_entity_poly.entity_id
_entity_poly.type
_entity_poly.pdbx_seq_one_letter_code
_entity_poly.pdbx_strand_id
1 'polypeptide(L)'
;ALANLKEGEVVLDLGSGAGFDCFLAATQVGPKGKIIGVDMTPEMVEKARGNARKNGVENVEFRLGEIENLPVRDNFVDVVISNCVINLSADKPRVFREIYRVLKPGGR
;
A
#
# COMPACT_ATOMS: atom_id res chain seq x y z
N ALA A 1 13.27 3.84 -8.45
CA ALA A 1 12.72 5.19 -8.25
C ALA A 1 11.49 5.03 -7.36
N LEU A 2 11.66 5.15 -6.04
CA LEU A 2 10.51 5.32 -5.16
C LEU A 2 9.76 6.57 -5.63
N ALA A 3 8.43 6.53 -5.62
CA ALA A 3 7.61 7.71 -5.91
C ALA A 3 8.17 8.92 -5.14
N ASN A 4 8.00 10.14 -5.66
CA ASN A 4 8.41 11.36 -4.96
C ASN A 4 7.50 11.60 -3.73
N LEU A 5 7.56 10.69 -2.74
CA LEU A 5 6.73 10.67 -1.55
C LEU A 5 7.11 11.86 -0.67
N LYS A 6 6.09 12.48 -0.11
CA LYS A 6 6.22 13.66 0.74
C LYS A 6 5.90 13.30 2.18
N GLU A 7 6.47 14.05 3.10
CA GLU A 7 6.19 13.91 4.52
C GLU A 7 4.67 14.06 4.78
N GLY A 8 4.11 13.16 5.59
CA GLY A 8 2.69 13.17 5.96
C GLY A 8 1.74 12.52 4.95
N GLU A 9 2.21 12.05 3.79
CA GLU A 9 1.33 11.37 2.82
C GLU A 9 0.84 10.01 3.34
N VAL A 10 -0.38 9.66 2.95
CA VAL A 10 -0.94 8.32 3.09
C VAL A 10 -0.69 7.54 1.80
N VAL A 11 0.08 6.46 1.89
CA VAL A 11 0.50 5.65 0.73
C VAL A 11 -0.14 4.27 0.81
N LEU A 12 -0.64 3.79 -0.33
CA LEU A 12 -1.11 2.42 -0.51
C LEU A 12 -0.12 1.64 -1.38
N ASP A 13 0.36 0.50 -0.89
CA ASP A 13 1.17 -0.45 -1.63
C ASP A 13 0.33 -1.66 -2.07
N LEU A 14 0.21 -1.86 -3.38
CA LEU A 14 -0.51 -2.96 -3.99
C LEU A 14 0.40 -4.18 -4.11
N GLY A 15 0.03 -5.28 -3.46
CA GLY A 15 0.83 -6.51 -3.45
C GLY A 15 2.07 -6.39 -2.56
N SER A 16 1.87 -5.91 -1.34
CA SER A 16 2.96 -5.52 -0.44
C SER A 16 3.87 -6.66 0.03
N GLY A 17 3.45 -7.93 -0.16
CA GLY A 17 4.21 -9.09 0.25
C GLY A 17 4.60 -9.01 1.73
N ALA A 18 5.90 -9.20 2.01
CA ALA A 18 6.45 -9.12 3.36
C ALA A 18 6.74 -7.67 3.85
N GLY A 19 6.34 -6.65 3.07
CA GLY A 19 6.35 -5.24 3.46
C GLY A 19 7.59 -4.45 3.06
N PHE A 20 8.47 -4.95 2.19
CA PHE A 20 9.76 -4.30 1.87
C PHE A 20 9.58 -2.85 1.38
N ASP A 21 8.76 -2.65 0.34
CA ASP A 21 8.50 -1.31 -0.21
C ASP A 21 7.72 -0.44 0.79
N CYS A 22 6.82 -1.02 1.58
CA CYS A 22 6.14 -0.33 2.68
C CYS A 22 7.13 0.26 3.70
N PHE A 23 8.17 -0.47 4.10
CA PHE A 23 9.12 0.03 5.11
C PHE A 23 10.01 1.16 4.57
N LEU A 24 10.38 1.11 3.30
CA LEU A 24 11.10 2.20 2.63
C LEU A 24 10.21 3.45 2.55
N ALA A 25 8.95 3.27 2.11
CA ALA A 25 7.98 4.36 2.03
C ALA A 25 7.68 4.97 3.41
N ALA A 26 7.55 4.14 4.45
CA ALA A 26 7.30 4.56 5.83
C ALA A 26 8.36 5.53 6.37
N THR A 27 9.62 5.28 6.03
CA THR A 27 10.74 6.16 6.38
C THR A 27 10.64 7.49 5.63
N GLN A 28 10.25 7.45 4.36
CA GLN A 28 10.18 8.65 3.49
C GLN A 28 9.02 9.59 3.85
N VAL A 29 7.85 9.06 4.20
CA VAL A 29 6.68 9.87 4.60
C VAL A 29 6.76 10.35 6.05
N GLY A 30 7.72 9.83 6.83
CA GLY A 30 7.94 10.20 8.22
C GLY A 30 6.82 9.78 9.17
N PRO A 31 6.95 10.15 10.47
CA PRO A 31 6.05 9.67 11.53
C PRO A 31 4.61 10.20 11.43
N LYS A 32 4.40 11.27 10.65
CA LYS A 32 3.07 11.83 10.39
C LYS A 32 2.37 11.18 9.20
N GLY A 33 3.14 10.49 8.34
CA GLY A 33 2.59 9.76 7.20
C GLY A 33 2.07 8.39 7.62
N LYS A 34 1.45 7.69 6.67
CA LYS A 34 0.91 6.35 6.91
C LYS A 34 1.07 5.48 5.67
N ILE A 35 1.48 4.24 5.85
CA ILE A 35 1.53 3.25 4.77
C ILE A 35 0.49 2.17 5.01
N ILE A 36 -0.18 1.76 3.94
CA ILE A 36 -1.11 0.64 3.92
C ILE A 36 -0.60 -0.35 2.90
N GLY A 37 -0.18 -1.54 3.33
CA GLY A 37 0.13 -2.65 2.43
C GLY A 37 -1.07 -3.56 2.26
N VAL A 38 -1.42 -3.88 1.02
CA VAL A 38 -2.46 -4.88 0.70
C VAL A 38 -1.80 -6.08 0.06
N ASP A 39 -2.12 -7.27 0.54
CA ASP A 39 -1.72 -8.55 -0.08
C ASP A 39 -2.87 -9.56 0.03
N MET A 40 -3.00 -10.44 -0.97
CA MET A 40 -4.09 -11.41 -1.03
C MET A 40 -3.82 -12.66 -0.17
N THR A 41 -2.57 -12.88 0.24
CA THR A 41 -2.16 -14.09 0.96
C THR A 41 -2.07 -13.81 2.48
N PRO A 42 -2.79 -14.58 3.32
CA PRO A 42 -2.70 -14.44 4.78
C PRO A 42 -1.27 -14.57 5.31
N GLU A 43 -0.47 -15.44 4.70
CA GLU A 43 0.91 -15.72 5.09
C GLU A 43 1.82 -14.49 4.89
N MET A 44 1.67 -13.76 3.77
CA MET A 44 2.46 -12.54 3.55
C MET A 44 2.02 -11.42 4.49
N VAL A 45 0.71 -11.26 4.71
CA VAL A 45 0.19 -10.27 5.65
C VAL A 45 0.69 -10.53 7.07
N GLU A 46 0.68 -11.79 7.53
CA GLU A 46 1.21 -12.16 8.84
C GLU A 46 2.72 -11.89 8.94
N LYS A 47 3.48 -12.27 7.92
CA LYS A 47 4.92 -12.02 7.83
C LYS A 47 5.24 -10.52 7.85
N ALA A 48 4.51 -9.71 7.10
CA ALA A 48 4.69 -8.26 7.04
C ALA A 48 4.40 -7.59 8.39
N ARG A 49 3.32 -7.99 9.07
CA ARG A 49 3.01 -7.55 10.44
C ARG A 49 4.10 -7.96 11.43
N GLY A 50 4.63 -9.17 11.31
CA GLY A 50 5.77 -9.65 12.10
C GLY A 50 7.02 -8.80 11.87
N ASN A 51 7.31 -8.45 10.61
CA ASN A 51 8.43 -7.59 10.25
C ASN A 51 8.24 -6.17 10.78
N ALA A 52 7.05 -5.58 10.71
CA ALA A 52 6.78 -4.26 11.28
C ALA A 52 7.08 -4.21 12.77
N ARG A 53 6.59 -5.20 13.54
CA ARG A 53 6.86 -5.32 14.97
C ARG A 53 8.35 -5.48 15.27
N LYS A 54 9.06 -6.35 14.53
CA LYS A 54 10.49 -6.59 14.72
C LYS A 54 11.34 -5.35 14.44
N ASN A 55 10.94 -4.52 13.47
CA ASN A 55 11.66 -3.30 13.10
C ASN A 55 11.18 -2.04 13.85
N GLY A 56 10.19 -2.16 14.74
CA GLY A 56 9.63 -1.02 15.46
C GLY A 56 8.98 0.04 14.57
N VAL A 57 8.45 -0.37 13.41
CA VAL A 57 7.80 0.56 12.45
C VAL A 57 6.31 0.63 12.79
N GLU A 58 5.86 1.80 13.25
CA GLU A 58 4.50 1.99 13.77
C GLU A 58 3.53 2.62 12.75
N ASN A 59 4.04 3.35 11.76
CA ASN A 59 3.24 4.05 10.75
C ASN A 59 2.87 3.19 9.54
N VAL A 60 2.85 1.87 9.70
CA VAL A 60 2.51 0.88 8.66
C VAL A 60 1.34 0.00 9.10
N GLU A 61 0.44 -0.31 8.19
CA GLU A 61 -0.68 -1.22 8.40
C GLU A 61 -0.77 -2.21 7.23
N PHE A 62 -0.95 -3.51 7.52
CA PHE A 62 -1.10 -4.54 6.49
C PHE A 62 -2.50 -5.15 6.52
N ARG A 63 -3.15 -5.19 5.35
CA ARG A 63 -4.52 -5.65 5.15
C ARG A 63 -4.56 -6.83 4.18
N LEU A 64 -5.37 -7.82 4.52
CA LEU A 64 -5.70 -8.91 3.61
C LEU A 64 -6.72 -8.40 2.57
N GLY A 65 -6.42 -8.56 1.29
CA GLY A 65 -7.34 -8.18 0.21
C GLY A 65 -6.73 -8.33 -1.17
N GLU A 66 -7.60 -8.33 -2.17
CA GLU A 66 -7.23 -8.36 -3.59
C GLU A 66 -7.11 -6.94 -4.14
N ILE A 67 -6.28 -6.74 -5.16
CA ILE A 67 -6.06 -5.42 -5.76
C ILE A 67 -7.23 -4.98 -6.65
N GLU A 68 -8.12 -5.92 -6.98
CA GLU A 68 -9.41 -5.75 -7.62
C GLU A 68 -10.52 -5.35 -6.65
N ASN A 69 -10.30 -5.47 -5.33
CA ASN A 69 -11.30 -5.14 -4.31
C ASN A 69 -10.60 -4.65 -3.04
N LEU A 70 -10.12 -3.41 -3.09
CA LEU A 70 -9.24 -2.87 -2.07
C LEU A 70 -9.99 -2.66 -0.75
N PRO A 71 -9.45 -3.17 0.39
CA PRO A 71 -10.00 -2.94 1.72
C PRO A 71 -9.63 -1.53 2.23
N VAL A 72 -9.92 -0.52 1.41
CA VAL A 72 -9.58 0.90 1.62
C VAL A 72 -10.79 1.73 1.20
N ARG A 73 -11.16 2.72 2.00
CA ARG A 73 -12.28 3.62 1.70
C ARG A 73 -11.94 4.59 0.57
N ASP A 74 -12.97 5.15 -0.05
CA ASP A 74 -12.85 6.12 -1.14
C ASP A 74 -12.08 7.37 -0.72
N ASN A 75 -11.39 8.01 -1.66
CA ASN A 75 -10.72 9.31 -1.50
C ASN A 75 -9.87 9.41 -0.22
N PHE A 76 -9.06 8.39 0.06
CA PHE A 76 -8.34 8.27 1.33
C PHE A 76 -6.83 8.36 1.22
N VAL A 77 -6.25 7.87 0.13
CA VAL A 77 -4.80 7.80 -0.02
C VAL A 77 -4.29 8.88 -0.97
N ASP A 78 -3.11 9.39 -0.69
CA ASP A 78 -2.44 10.42 -1.50
C ASP A 78 -1.64 9.78 -2.65
N VAL A 79 -1.10 8.58 -2.41
CA VAL A 79 -0.25 7.87 -3.36
C VAL A 79 -0.60 6.38 -3.41
N VAL A 80 -0.65 5.81 -4.61
CA VAL A 80 -0.64 4.36 -4.82
C VAL A 80 0.68 3.96 -5.47
N ILE A 81 1.35 2.97 -4.88
CA ILE A 81 2.53 2.32 -5.45
C ILE A 81 2.21 0.85 -5.72
N SER A 82 2.92 0.29 -6.70
CA SER A 82 2.83 -1.13 -7.02
C SER A 82 4.11 -1.57 -7.69
N ASN A 83 4.59 -2.75 -7.35
CA ASN A 83 5.73 -3.37 -8.02
C ASN A 83 5.30 -4.66 -8.73
N CYS A 84 5.11 -4.56 -10.05
CA CYS A 84 4.81 -5.67 -10.98
C CYS A 84 3.53 -6.49 -10.72
N VAL A 85 2.77 -6.28 -9.65
CA VAL A 85 1.58 -7.11 -9.36
C VAL A 85 0.38 -6.82 -10.26
N ILE A 86 0.25 -5.60 -10.78
CA ILE A 86 -0.85 -5.25 -11.71
C ILE A 86 -0.80 -6.12 -12.98
N ASN A 87 0.40 -6.56 -13.38
CA ASN A 87 0.56 -7.42 -14.56
C ASN A 87 -0.11 -8.79 -14.37
N LEU A 88 -0.16 -9.28 -13.13
CA LEU A 88 -0.72 -10.58 -12.75
C LEU A 88 -2.24 -10.55 -12.59
N SER A 89 -2.85 -9.37 -12.50
CA SER A 89 -4.31 -9.24 -12.43
C SER A 89 -4.99 -9.66 -13.73
N ALA A 90 -6.07 -10.44 -13.59
CA ALA A 90 -6.95 -10.82 -14.70
C ALA A 90 -7.93 -9.70 -15.11
N ASP A 91 -8.27 -8.79 -14.19
CA ASP A 91 -9.19 -7.66 -14.44
C ASP A 91 -8.49 -6.32 -14.15
N LYS A 92 -7.53 -5.98 -15.01
CA LYS A 92 -6.79 -4.71 -14.95
C LYS A 92 -7.73 -3.49 -14.94
N PRO A 93 -8.82 -3.43 -15.74
CA PRO A 93 -9.78 -2.33 -15.64
C PRO A 93 -10.36 -2.16 -14.23
N ARG A 94 -10.68 -3.25 -13.53
CA ARG A 94 -11.15 -3.17 -12.14
C ARG A 94 -10.07 -2.69 -11.19
N VAL A 95 -8.83 -3.16 -11.33
CA VAL A 95 -7.69 -2.65 -10.53
C VAL A 95 -7.55 -1.13 -10.70
N PHE A 96 -7.56 -0.62 -11.93
CA PHE A 96 -7.45 0.84 -12.15
C PHE A 96 -8.66 1.62 -11.62
N ARG A 97 -9.88 1.06 -11.68
CA ARG A 97 -11.07 1.67 -11.03
C ARG A 97 -10.92 1.73 -9.51
N GLU A 98 -10.40 0.68 -8.89
CA GLU A 98 -10.14 0.65 -7.46
C GLU A 98 -9.06 1.63 -7.04
N ILE A 99 -7.96 1.71 -7.80
CA ILE A 99 -6.91 2.73 -7.62
C ILE A 99 -7.50 4.13 -7.65
N TYR A 100 -8.31 4.43 -8.67
CA TYR A 100 -8.96 5.73 -8.79
C TYR A 100 -9.93 6.01 -7.64
N ARG A 101 -10.71 5.01 -7.20
CA ARG A 101 -11.67 5.14 -6.10
C ARG A 101 -10.99 5.53 -4.79
N VAL A 102 -9.86 4.88 -4.46
CA VAL A 102 -9.18 5.08 -3.16
C VAL A 102 -8.32 6.34 -3.14
N LEU A 103 -7.86 6.83 -4.30
CA LEU A 103 -7.08 8.06 -4.40
C LEU A 103 -7.93 9.29 -4.07
N LYS A 104 -7.38 10.21 -3.27
CA LYS A 104 -7.93 11.56 -3.10
C LYS A 104 -7.94 12.30 -4.45
N PRO A 105 -8.78 13.34 -4.62
CA PRO A 105 -8.64 14.26 -5.73
C PRO A 105 -7.22 14.85 -5.76
N GLY A 106 -6.51 14.68 -6.88
CA GLY A 106 -5.10 15.09 -7.04
C GLY A 106 -4.07 14.12 -6.48
N GLY A 107 -4.49 12.98 -5.93
CA GLY A 107 -3.60 11.85 -5.62
C GLY A 107 -3.02 11.21 -6.89
N ARG A 108 -1.99 10.37 -6.71
CA ARG A 108 -1.23 9.77 -7.82
C ARG A 108 -0.98 8.28 -7.65
#